data_AF-A0A970X1Y7-F1
#
_entry.id   AF-A0A970X1Y7-F1
#
_cell.length_a   1.000
_cell.length_b   1.000
_cell.length_c   1.000
_cell.angle_alpha   90.00
_cell.angle_beta   90.00
_cell.angle_gamma   90.00
#
_symmetry.space_group_name_H-M   'P 1'
#
loop_
_entity.id
_entity.type
_entity.pdbx_description
1 polymer ?
#
loop_
_entity_poly.entity_id
_entity_poly.type
_entity_poly.pdbx_seq_one_letter_code
_entity_poly.pdbx_strand_id
1 'polypeptide(L)'
;MDTAGQTAVVFGATGLVGYELVKTLLDSHRYTTVVAVTRRLLPLTNPALEQLVLADYSQLMTYKDSLNASAYFCCIGTTIRKAGSRLAFRKVDYDIPCYIAELAQALAIPTMIVISSLGASIR
;
A
#
# COMPACT_ATOMS: atom_id res chain seq x y z
N MET A 1 -8.23 -2.88 -25.27
CA MET A 1 -8.59 -2.50 -23.89
C MET A 1 -7.74 -1.28 -23.58
N ASP A 2 -8.39 -0.14 -23.39
CA ASP A 2 -7.75 1.17 -23.36
C ASP A 2 -6.59 1.25 -22.38
N THR A 3 -5.40 1.58 -22.90
CA THR A 3 -4.20 1.91 -22.11
C THR A 3 -4.23 3.38 -21.72
N ALA A 4 -5.37 3.85 -21.16
CA ALA A 4 -5.35 5.06 -20.37
C ALA A 4 -4.50 4.76 -19.12
N GLY A 5 -3.47 5.57 -18.90
CA GLY A 5 -2.43 5.30 -17.91
C GLY A 5 -3.00 4.89 -16.54
N GLN A 6 -2.70 3.66 -16.12
CA GLN A 6 -3.21 3.12 -14.87
C GLN A 6 -2.32 3.56 -13.71
N THR A 7 -2.92 4.00 -12.61
CA THR A 7 -2.21 4.24 -11.34
C THR A 7 -2.28 3.00 -10.46
N ALA A 8 -1.15 2.59 -9.88
CA ALA A 8 -1.05 1.64 -8.78
C ALA A 8 -0.66 2.37 -7.49
N VAL A 9 -1.29 2.01 -6.37
CA VAL A 9 -0.87 2.50 -5.05
C VAL A 9 -0.32 1.33 -4.25
N VAL A 10 0.90 1.48 -3.72
CA VAL A 10 1.57 0.47 -2.90
C VAL A 10 1.75 1.00 -1.47
N PHE A 11 1.08 0.36 -0.52
CA PHE A 11 1.25 0.63 0.91
C PHE A 11 2.30 -0.32 1.48
N GLY A 12 3.24 0.20 2.27
CA GLY A 12 4.27 -0.61 2.91
C GLY A 12 5.51 -0.87 2.04
N ALA A 13 5.78 -0.01 1.04
CA ALA A 13 6.92 -0.15 0.12
C ALA A 13 8.31 -0.01 0.76
N THR A 14 8.40 0.31 2.06
CA THR A 14 9.65 0.29 2.83
C THR A 14 10.04 -1.10 3.34
N GLY A 15 9.11 -2.06 3.27
CA GLY A 15 9.38 -3.48 3.52
C GLY A 15 9.90 -4.18 2.26
N LEU A 16 10.50 -5.36 2.43
CA LEU A 16 11.13 -6.10 1.33
C LEU A 16 10.19 -6.37 0.15
N VAL A 17 9.00 -6.94 0.43
CA VAL A 17 8.02 -7.29 -0.60
C VAL A 17 7.51 -6.04 -1.32
N GLY A 18 7.11 -5.02 -0.57
CA GLY A 18 6.59 -3.78 -1.15
C GLY A 18 7.64 -3.04 -1.98
N TYR A 19 8.91 -3.06 -1.57
CA TYR A 19 10.01 -2.44 -2.31
C TYR A 19 10.23 -3.12 -3.67
N GLU A 20 10.33 -4.44 -3.69
CA GLU A 20 10.50 -5.20 -4.93
C GLU A 20 9.26 -5.13 -5.83
N LEU A 21 8.06 -5.05 -5.23
CA LEU A 21 6.83 -4.80 -5.97
C LEU A 21 6.85 -3.43 -6.67
N VAL A 22 7.25 -2.36 -5.97
CA VAL A 22 7.36 -1.02 -6.60
C VAL A 22 8.30 -1.06 -7.79
N LYS A 23 9.49 -1.68 -7.66
CA LYS A 23 10.43 -1.84 -8.78
C LYS A 23 9.79 -2.59 -9.95
N THR A 24 9.16 -3.73 -9.66
CA THR A 24 8.48 -4.56 -10.68
C THR A 24 7.37 -3.79 -11.39
N LEU A 25 6.58 -2.99 -10.66
CA LEU A 25 5.51 -2.17 -11.24
C LEU A 25 6.06 -1.02 -12.11
N LEU A 26 7.14 -0.37 -11.67
CA LEU A 26 7.82 0.70 -12.41
C LEU A 26 8.50 0.18 -13.69
N ASP A 27 8.99 -1.05 -13.68
CA ASP A 27 9.55 -1.72 -14.85
C ASP A 27 8.45 -2.25 -15.80
N SER A 28 7.20 -2.28 -15.33
CA SER A 28 6.06 -2.72 -16.14
C SER A 28 5.48 -1.57 -16.97
N HIS A 29 5.11 -1.83 -18.22
CA HIS A 29 4.36 -0.87 -19.04
C HIS A 29 2.85 -0.82 -18.72
N ARG A 30 2.41 -1.51 -17.66
CA ARG A 30 0.99 -1.60 -17.29
C ARG A 30 0.51 -0.38 -16.53
N TYR A 31 1.38 0.23 -15.71
CA TYR A 31 1.06 1.40 -14.89
C TYR A 31 1.90 2.59 -15.35
N THR A 32 1.26 3.74 -15.54
CA THR A 32 1.97 5.00 -15.85
C THR A 32 2.41 5.73 -14.60
N THR A 33 1.77 5.45 -13.48
CA THR A 33 2.09 6.03 -12.18
C THR A 33 2.05 4.96 -11.09
N VAL A 34 3.07 4.94 -10.25
CA VAL A 34 3.13 4.13 -9.05
C VAL A 34 3.27 5.07 -7.85
N VAL A 35 2.27 5.10 -6.99
CA VAL A 35 2.28 5.89 -5.75
C VAL A 35 2.72 4.99 -4.60
N ALA A 36 3.88 5.27 -4.02
CA ALA A 36 4.37 4.58 -2.84
C ALA A 36 3.93 5.32 -1.56
N VAL A 37 2.99 4.74 -0.82
CA VAL A 37 2.58 5.25 0.50
C VAL A 37 3.44 4.60 1.57
N THR A 38 4.26 5.42 2.22
CA THR A 38 5.35 4.96 3.08
C THR A 38 5.50 5.84 4.31
N ARG A 39 6.32 5.42 5.28
CA ARG A 39 6.65 6.25 6.46
C ARG A 39 7.93 7.09 6.28
N ARG A 40 8.63 6.90 5.16
CA ARG A 40 9.85 7.60 4.75
C ARG A 40 10.07 7.36 3.27
N LEU A 41 10.74 8.30 2.61
CA LEU A 41 11.08 8.18 1.19
C LEU A 41 11.88 6.89 0.92
N LEU A 42 11.57 6.27 -0.21
CA LEU A 42 12.37 5.21 -0.82
C LEU A 42 13.59 5.84 -1.50
N PRO A 43 14.75 5.19 -1.46
CA PRO A 43 15.93 5.60 -2.21
C PRO A 43 15.80 5.21 -3.70
N LEU A 44 14.68 5.58 -4.32
CA LEU A 44 14.35 5.31 -5.71
C LEU A 44 14.01 6.62 -6.42
N THR A 45 14.39 6.71 -7.69
CA THR A 45 14.09 7.84 -8.56
C THR A 45 13.60 7.29 -9.90
N ASN A 46 12.36 7.59 -10.24
CA ASN A 46 11.74 7.21 -11.50
C ASN A 46 10.64 8.24 -11.82
N PRO A 47 10.49 8.71 -13.07
CA PRO A 47 9.46 9.68 -13.43
C PRO A 47 8.02 9.20 -13.19
N ALA A 48 7.79 7.89 -13.17
CA ALA A 48 6.49 7.29 -12.86
C ALA A 48 6.28 7.04 -11.35
N LEU A 49 7.29 7.31 -10.50
CA LEU A 49 7.20 7.09 -9.05
C LEU A 49 6.80 8.37 -8.32
N GLU A 50 5.62 8.35 -7.71
CA GLU A 50 5.20 9.33 -6.72
C GLU A 50 5.35 8.74 -5.31
N GLN A 51 5.68 9.58 -4.33
CA GLN A 51 5.89 9.13 -2.96
C GLN A 51 5.07 9.98 -2.00
N LEU A 52 4.16 9.33 -1.28
CA LEU A 52 3.41 9.94 -0.18
C LEU A 52 3.98 9.43 1.14
N VAL A 53 4.58 10.34 1.91
CA VAL A 53 5.07 10.03 3.25
C VAL A 53 3.96 10.29 4.27
N LEU A 54 3.42 9.22 4.82
CA LEU A 54 2.35 9.22 5.81
C LEU A 54 2.76 8.43 7.06
N ALA A 55 2.79 9.11 8.21
CA ALA A 55 3.13 8.49 9.49
C ALA A 55 1.92 7.79 10.14
N ASP A 56 0.72 8.34 9.96
CA ASP A 56 -0.53 7.87 10.57
C ASP A 56 -1.55 7.50 9.49
N TYR A 57 -1.80 6.21 9.35
CA TYR A 57 -2.71 5.67 8.34
C TYR A 57 -4.19 5.87 8.71
N SER A 58 -4.51 6.24 9.95
CA SER A 58 -5.89 6.60 10.31
C SER A 58 -6.37 7.88 9.60
N GLN A 59 -5.43 8.67 9.06
CA GLN A 59 -5.70 9.89 8.29
C GLN A 59 -5.75 9.66 6.78
N LEU A 60 -5.72 8.42 6.30
CA LEU A 60 -5.69 8.10 4.86
C LEU A 60 -6.80 8.80 4.06
N MET A 61 -7.98 8.96 4.66
CA MET A 61 -9.13 9.60 4.00
C MET A 61 -8.89 11.07 3.64
N THR A 62 -8.01 11.76 4.38
CA THR A 62 -7.61 13.14 4.07
C THR A 62 -6.84 13.25 2.74
N TYR A 63 -6.26 12.14 2.28
CA TYR A 63 -5.47 12.07 1.04
C TYR A 63 -6.21 11.42 -0.13
N LYS A 64 -7.54 11.23 0.00
CA LYS A 64 -8.35 10.51 -1.00
C LYS A 64 -8.17 11.03 -2.43
N ASP A 65 -8.02 12.34 -2.60
CA ASP A 65 -7.90 12.99 -3.91
C ASP A 65 -6.57 12.67 -4.59
N SER A 66 -5.53 12.34 -3.81
CA SER A 66 -4.19 11.94 -4.29
C SER A 66 -4.01 10.43 -4.36
N LEU A 67 -5.01 9.64 -3.94
CA LEU A 67 -4.90 8.18 -3.83
C LEU A 67 -5.87 7.43 -4.74
N ASN A 68 -6.57 8.10 -5.66
CA ASN A 68 -7.37 7.39 -6.65
C ASN A 68 -6.49 6.49 -7.56
N ALA A 69 -6.90 5.24 -7.78
CA ALA A 69 -6.09 4.25 -8.47
C ALA A 69 -6.91 3.13 -9.10
N SER A 70 -6.28 2.41 -10.03
CA SER A 70 -6.86 1.19 -10.60
C SER A 70 -6.66 -0.03 -9.70
N ALA A 71 -5.60 -0.03 -8.88
CA ALA A 71 -5.28 -1.11 -7.97
C ALA A 71 -4.54 -0.61 -6.73
N TYR A 72 -4.92 -1.16 -5.58
CA TYR A 72 -4.20 -1.03 -4.32
C TYR A 72 -3.44 -2.31 -4.00
N PHE A 73 -2.21 -2.16 -3.52
CA PHE A 73 -1.38 -3.24 -3.01
C PHE A 73 -1.05 -2.96 -1.54
N CYS A 74 -1.57 -3.76 -0.63
CA CYS A 74 -1.27 -3.69 0.79
C CYS A 74 -0.16 -4.69 1.13
N CYS A 75 1.06 -4.17 1.28
CA CYS A 75 2.23 -4.91 1.75
C CYS A 75 2.59 -4.53 3.20
N ILE A 76 1.61 -4.01 3.96
CA ILE A 76 1.79 -3.69 5.37
C ILE A 76 1.80 -4.99 6.17
N GLY A 77 2.78 -5.09 7.06
CA GLY A 77 2.88 -6.19 8.01
C GLY A 77 4.06 -5.96 8.94
N THR A 78 3.98 -6.52 10.13
CA THR A 78 5.03 -6.55 11.12
C THR A 78 5.09 -7.93 11.78
N THR A 79 5.96 -8.07 12.78
CA THR A 79 5.97 -9.26 13.63
C THR A 79 5.75 -8.81 15.05
N ILE A 80 5.20 -9.67 15.92
CA ILE A 80 5.05 -9.35 17.34
C ILE A 80 6.40 -8.91 17.94
N ARG A 81 7.50 -9.58 17.56
CA ARG A 81 8.86 -9.21 17.97
C ARG A 81 9.23 -7.77 17.62
N LYS A 82 8.88 -7.30 16.41
CA LYS A 82 9.18 -5.93 15.97
C LYS A 82 8.19 -4.91 16.54
N ALA A 83 6.93 -5.30 16.74
CA ALA A 83 5.90 -4.43 17.31
C ALA A 83 6.05 -4.23 18.83
N GLY A 84 6.68 -5.19 19.53
CA GLY A 84 6.90 -5.16 20.97
C GLY A 84 5.67 -5.52 21.82
N SER A 85 4.47 -5.54 21.25
CA SER A 85 3.26 -5.99 21.94
C SER A 85 2.20 -6.51 20.97
N ARG A 86 1.25 -7.30 21.46
CA ARG A 86 0.10 -7.78 20.66
C ARG A 86 -0.80 -6.62 20.19
N LEU A 87 -0.96 -5.59 21.03
CA LEU A 87 -1.73 -4.40 20.68
C LEU A 87 -1.07 -3.63 19.52
N ALA A 88 0.24 -3.39 19.61
CA ALA A 88 0.98 -2.73 18.54
C ALA A 88 1.03 -3.59 17.26
N PHE A 89 1.13 -4.91 17.39
CA PHE A 89 1.03 -5.83 16.28
C PHE A 89 -0.33 -5.71 15.57
N ARG A 90 -1.43 -5.77 16.33
CA ARG A 90 -2.79 -5.59 15.78
C ARG A 90 -2.95 -4.25 15.06
N LYS A 91 -2.46 -3.15 15.65
CA LYS A 91 -2.51 -1.83 15.02
C LYS A 91 -1.88 -1.83 13.63
N VAL A 92 -0.79 -2.57 13.43
CA VAL A 92 -0.08 -2.59 12.14
C VAL A 92 -0.67 -3.64 11.19
N ASP A 93 -0.83 -4.88 11.63
CA ASP A 93 -1.22 -6.02 10.78
C ASP A 93 -2.72 -6.11 10.51
N TYR A 94 -3.55 -5.40 11.28
CA TYR A 94 -5.01 -5.43 11.12
C TYR A 94 -5.58 -4.03 10.87
N ASP A 95 -5.37 -3.08 11.79
CA ASP A 95 -6.04 -1.78 11.71
C ASP A 95 -5.62 -1.01 10.44
N ILE A 96 -4.33 -1.00 10.09
CA ILE A 96 -3.86 -0.33 8.87
C ILE A 96 -4.46 -0.93 7.58
N PRO A 97 -4.42 -2.25 7.34
CA PRO A 97 -5.15 -2.85 6.22
C PRO A 97 -6.64 -2.50 6.18
N CYS A 98 -7.31 -2.40 7.33
CA CYS A 98 -8.70 -1.96 7.39
C CYS A 98 -8.88 -0.52 6.91
N TYR A 99 -8.05 0.43 7.37
CA TYR A 99 -8.11 1.82 6.89
C TYR A 99 -7.86 1.93 5.38
N ILE A 100 -6.95 1.11 4.84
CA ILE A 100 -6.71 1.04 3.39
C ILE A 100 -7.95 0.51 2.65
N ALA A 101 -8.61 -0.51 3.20
CA ALA A 101 -9.83 -1.08 2.62
C ALA A 101 -11.02 -0.10 2.68
N GLU A 102 -11.16 0.65 3.77
CA GLU A 102 -12.16 1.72 3.90
C GLU A 102 -11.93 2.82 2.87
N LEU A 103 -10.68 3.25 2.68
CA LEU A 103 -10.32 4.20 1.61
C LEU A 103 -10.62 3.63 0.22
N ALA A 104 -10.25 2.37 -0.02
CA ALA A 104 -10.50 1.69 -1.28
C ALA A 104 -12.00 1.63 -1.60
N GLN A 105 -12.83 1.33 -0.61
CA GLN A 105 -14.29 1.34 -0.74
C GLN A 105 -14.81 2.75 -1.03
N ALA A 106 -14.36 3.76 -0.28
CA ALA A 106 -14.80 5.14 -0.46
C ALA A 106 -14.47 5.71 -1.85
N LEU A 107 -13.34 5.30 -2.43
CA LEU A 107 -12.90 5.69 -3.77
C LEU A 107 -13.36 4.72 -4.87
N ALA A 108 -14.14 3.68 -4.53
CA ALA A 108 -14.56 2.62 -5.45
C ALA A 108 -13.39 2.00 -6.24
N ILE A 109 -12.25 1.78 -5.57
CA ILE A 109 -11.06 1.19 -6.16
C ILE A 109 -11.39 -0.23 -6.66
N PRO A 110 -11.19 -0.53 -7.96
CA PRO A 110 -11.65 -1.79 -8.53
C PRO A 110 -10.99 -3.04 -7.96
N THR A 111 -9.77 -2.92 -7.45
CA THR A 111 -8.99 -4.07 -6.98
C THR A 111 -8.10 -3.68 -5.81
N MET A 112 -8.15 -4.47 -4.74
CA MET A 112 -7.22 -4.41 -3.62
C MET A 112 -6.58 -5.79 -3.41
N ILE A 113 -5.26 -5.83 -3.49
CA ILE A 113 -4.46 -7.03 -3.23
C ILE A 113 -3.83 -6.87 -1.84
N VAL A 114 -4.04 -7.85 -0.97
CA VAL A 114 -3.48 -7.85 0.39
C VAL A 114 -2.50 -9.01 0.53
N ILE A 115 -1.27 -8.70 0.97
CA ILE A 115 -0.29 -9.74 1.29
C ILE A 115 -0.59 -10.24 2.71
N SER A 116 -1.12 -11.46 2.79
CA SER A 116 -1.36 -12.17 4.05
C SER A 116 -0.34 -13.29 4.25
N SER A 117 -0.64 -14.23 5.14
CA SER A 117 0.19 -15.39 5.43
C SER A 117 -0.61 -16.69 5.31
N LEU A 118 0.11 -17.78 4.99
CA LEU A 118 -0.46 -19.11 4.99
C LEU A 118 -0.97 -19.44 6.40
N GLY A 119 -2.22 -19.89 6.51
CA GLY A 119 -2.85 -20.22 7.78
C GLY A 119 -3.59 -19.07 8.46
N ALA A 120 -3.67 -17.88 7.84
CA ALA A 120 -4.59 -16.85 8.28
C ALA A 120 -6.03 -17.40 8.34
N SER A 121 -6.70 -17.22 9.47
CA SER A 121 -8.04 -17.74 9.70
C SER A 121 -8.85 -16.79 10.58
N ILE A 122 -10.17 -16.96 10.59
CA ILE A 122 -11.09 -16.19 11.44
C ILE A 122 -11.00 -16.55 12.94
N ARG A 123 -10.18 -17.55 13.31
CA ARG A 123 -10.10 -18.14 14.65
C ARG A 123 -9.12 -17.43 15.56
#